data_AF-A0A3L7UBR0-F1
#
_entry.id   AF-A0A3L7UBR0-F1
#
_cell.length_a   1.000
_cell.length_b   1.000
_cell.length_c   1.000
_cell.angle_alpha   90.00
_cell.angle_beta   90.00
_cell.angle_gamma   90.00
#
_symmetry.space_group_name_H-M   'P 1'
#
loop_
_entity.id
_entity.type
_entity.pdbx_description
1 polymer ?
#
loop_
_entity_poly.entity_id
_entity_poly.type
_entity_poly.pdbx_seq_one_letter_code
_entity_poly.pdbx_strand_id
1 'polypeptide(L)'
;EEAHVKATTEPAPFACPICSRQLEYRLGKTGQFLSCSGYNEKIPVVPVAVPKPAAKSKKSGTKAKARKPAKIKEVPACTFAMPVDRQGRPLLPEQIDMLSPAGIPMVKRTGKFGDFLVEDKPRPVKAKGRKAAEGEPAEPPAFILNLDRKGNLKFPAAPPVLTDIACPKCGNVMNLRNGKRGPWLGCRAFPKCRGREAFSKLAEPQRLALEKELEALLRGHVRLSLTRRDGTTPVPEGTPLVSLQIEGGLAELKPFVG
;
A
#
# COMPACT_ATOMS: atom_id res chain seq x y z
N GLU A 1 42.24 -7.23 -3.07
CA GLU A 1 41.07 -8.00 -3.55
C GLU A 1 40.18 -8.26 -2.34
N GLU A 2 39.42 -7.25 -1.91
CA GLU A 2 38.63 -7.33 -0.68
C GLU A 2 37.23 -7.83 -1.03
N ALA A 3 36.95 -9.08 -0.65
CA ALA A 3 35.63 -9.68 -0.78
C ALA A 3 34.60 -8.77 -0.09
N HIS A 4 33.60 -8.34 -0.84
CA HIS A 4 32.52 -7.51 -0.36
C HIS A 4 31.84 -8.24 0.81
N VAL A 5 32.05 -7.79 2.06
CA VAL A 5 31.56 -8.36 3.35
C VAL A 5 30.04 -8.62 3.40
N LYS A 6 29.30 -8.21 2.37
CA LYS A 6 27.84 -8.34 2.24
C LYS A 6 27.34 -9.74 1.86
N ALA A 7 28.22 -10.72 1.62
CA ALA A 7 27.84 -12.04 1.11
C ALA A 7 28.00 -13.20 2.10
N THR A 8 28.50 -12.98 3.32
CA THR A 8 28.64 -14.07 4.30
C THR A 8 27.27 -14.45 4.85
N THR A 9 26.87 -15.71 4.61
CA THR A 9 25.65 -16.33 5.15
C THR A 9 26.04 -17.25 6.30
N GLU A 10 25.52 -17.00 7.49
CA GLU A 10 25.78 -17.85 8.66
C GLU A 10 24.57 -18.73 8.94
N PRO A 11 24.74 -20.05 9.19
CA PRO A 11 23.62 -20.92 9.50
C PRO A 11 23.01 -20.54 10.86
N ALA A 12 21.69 -20.39 10.90
CA ALA A 12 20.97 -20.12 12.13
C ALA A 12 20.43 -21.43 12.74
N PRO A 13 20.25 -21.49 14.07
CA PRO A 13 19.72 -22.68 14.76
C PRO A 13 18.20 -22.84 14.62
N PHE A 14 17.54 -22.04 13.78
CA PHE A 14 16.08 -21.96 13.69
C PHE A 14 15.55 -22.62 12.40
N ALA A 15 14.40 -23.29 12.51
CA ALA A 15 13.67 -23.84 11.36
C ALA A 15 12.73 -22.78 10.75
N CYS A 16 12.58 -22.82 9.43
CA CYS A 16 11.64 -21.98 8.69
C CYS A 16 10.19 -22.39 9.02
N PRO A 17 9.29 -21.46 9.39
CA PRO A 17 7.90 -21.79 9.70
C PRO A 17 7.07 -22.22 8.49
N ILE A 18 7.54 -21.94 7.26
CA ILE A 18 6.80 -22.28 6.02
C ILE A 18 7.20 -23.65 5.46
N CYS A 19 8.49 -23.99 5.51
CA CYS A 19 9.03 -25.17 4.82
C CYS A 19 9.96 -26.04 5.68
N SER A 20 10.13 -25.69 6.96
CA SER A 20 10.97 -26.41 7.95
C SER A 20 12.46 -26.50 7.64
N ARG A 21 12.94 -25.90 6.53
CA ARG A 21 14.37 -25.82 6.21
C ARG A 21 15.11 -24.90 7.19
N GLN A 22 16.43 -25.06 7.27
CA GLN A 22 17.28 -24.22 8.11
C GLN A 22 17.24 -22.76 7.66
N LEU A 23 17.13 -21.85 8.64
CA LEU A 23 17.29 -20.41 8.42
C LEU A 23 18.77 -20.02 8.42
N GLU A 24 19.10 -18.95 7.72
CA GLU A 24 20.43 -18.38 7.62
C GLU A 24 20.37 -16.90 8.00
N TYR A 25 21.37 -16.42 8.73
CA TYR A 25 21.56 -14.99 8.94
C TYR A 25 22.18 -14.35 7.69
N ARG A 26 21.55 -13.26 7.24
CA ARG A 26 22.02 -12.45 6.10
C ARG A 26 22.07 -10.98 6.49
N LEU A 27 23.03 -10.26 5.92
CA LEU A 27 23.17 -8.81 6.13
C LEU A 27 22.43 -8.04 5.05
N GLY A 28 21.45 -7.23 5.47
CA GLY A 28 20.68 -6.32 4.62
C GLY A 28 21.12 -4.86 4.79
N LYS A 29 20.36 -3.95 4.17
CA LYS A 29 20.56 -2.49 4.35
C LYS A 29 20.21 -2.01 5.75
N THR A 30 19.27 -2.69 6.40
CA THR A 30 18.67 -2.31 7.69
C THR A 30 19.22 -3.14 8.85
N GLY A 31 20.27 -3.94 8.63
CA GLY A 31 20.85 -4.85 9.63
C GLY A 31 20.79 -6.32 9.22
N GLN A 32 21.11 -7.19 10.17
CA GLN A 32 21.02 -8.64 10.02
C GLN A 32 19.55 -9.08 10.01
N PHE A 33 19.23 -10.14 9.26
CA PHE A 33 17.91 -10.74 9.20
C PHE A 33 18.03 -12.25 8.97
N LEU A 34 17.00 -13.01 9.36
CA LEU A 34 16.90 -14.43 9.06
C LEU A 34 16.25 -14.62 7.69
N SER A 35 16.83 -15.48 6.86
CA SER A 35 16.30 -15.88 5.55
C SER A 35 16.28 -17.39 5.43
N CYS A 36 15.28 -17.95 4.75
CA CYS A 36 15.28 -19.38 4.48
C CYS A 36 16.38 -19.76 3.48
N SER A 37 17.10 -20.86 3.75
CA SER A 37 18.05 -21.49 2.80
C SER A 37 17.43 -21.77 1.42
N GLY A 38 16.13 -22.10 1.39
CA GLY A 38 15.35 -22.27 0.16
C GLY A 38 15.15 -21.00 -0.68
N TYR A 39 15.61 -19.83 -0.23
CA TYR A 39 15.63 -18.62 -1.05
C TYR A 39 16.65 -18.70 -2.20
N ASN A 40 17.73 -19.46 -2.03
CA ASN A 40 18.73 -19.62 -3.10
C ASN A 40 18.33 -20.68 -4.13
N GLU A 41 17.47 -21.62 -3.75
CA GLU A 41 16.95 -22.65 -4.64
C GLU A 41 15.89 -22.04 -5.57
N LYS A 42 16.20 -21.98 -6.87
CA LYS A 42 15.27 -21.48 -7.88
C LYS A 42 14.45 -22.64 -8.44
N ILE A 43 13.13 -22.57 -8.28
CA ILE A 43 12.20 -23.52 -8.86
C ILE A 43 11.56 -22.90 -10.11
N PRO A 44 11.50 -23.62 -11.24
CA PRO A 44 10.78 -23.18 -12.42
C PRO A 44 9.26 -23.22 -12.16
N VAL A 45 8.59 -22.07 -12.17
CA VAL A 45 7.12 -22.04 -12.13
C VAL A 45 6.60 -22.04 -13.55
N VAL A 46 5.90 -23.11 -13.92
CA VAL A 46 5.14 -23.13 -15.17
C VAL A 46 3.95 -22.19 -14.98
N PRO A 47 3.78 -21.13 -15.81
CA PRO A 47 2.62 -20.28 -15.69
C PRO A 47 1.37 -21.11 -16.00
N VAL A 48 0.52 -21.34 -15.00
CA VAL A 48 -0.81 -21.94 -15.20
C VAL A 48 -1.53 -21.09 -16.24
N ALA A 49 -1.84 -21.69 -17.38
CA ALA A 49 -2.56 -21.04 -18.46
C ALA A 49 -4.01 -20.82 -18.00
N VAL A 50 -4.27 -19.69 -17.35
CA VAL A 50 -5.65 -19.26 -17.11
C VAL A 50 -6.27 -18.95 -18.47
N PRO A 51 -7.35 -19.63 -18.90
CA PRO A 51 -7.99 -19.36 -20.17
C PRO A 51 -8.51 -17.93 -20.16
N LYS A 52 -7.99 -17.12 -21.09
CA LYS A 52 -8.42 -15.74 -21.25
C LYS A 52 -9.78 -15.74 -21.96
N PRO A 53 -10.82 -15.04 -21.46
CA PRO A 53 -12.10 -14.98 -22.16
C PRO A 53 -11.91 -14.35 -23.55
N ALA A 54 -12.64 -14.90 -24.53
CA ALA A 54 -12.56 -14.55 -25.93
C ALA A 54 -12.74 -13.02 -26.14
N ALA A 55 -11.67 -12.36 -26.56
CA ALA A 55 -11.72 -10.94 -26.90
C ALA A 55 -12.52 -10.75 -28.20
N LYS A 56 -13.62 -9.99 -28.13
CA LYS A 56 -14.37 -9.54 -29.31
C LYS A 56 -13.46 -8.74 -30.23
N SER A 57 -13.42 -9.13 -31.50
CA SER A 57 -12.64 -8.55 -32.58
C SER A 57 -12.99 -7.07 -32.81
N LYS A 58 -12.00 -6.17 -32.72
CA LYS A 58 -12.07 -4.85 -33.39
C LYS A 58 -11.12 -4.86 -34.59
N LYS A 59 -11.68 -4.58 -35.77
CA LYS A 59 -10.98 -4.37 -37.04
C LYS A 59 -10.11 -3.11 -36.96
N SER A 60 -8.81 -3.21 -37.26
CA SER A 60 -8.10 -2.37 -38.23
C SER A 60 -6.58 -2.63 -38.19
N GLY A 61 -6.06 -3.18 -39.28
CA GLY A 61 -5.01 -2.51 -40.04
C GLY A 61 -3.53 -2.58 -39.63
N THR A 62 -3.10 -3.32 -38.60
CA THR A 62 -1.66 -3.42 -38.28
C THR A 62 -1.20 -4.87 -38.19
N LYS A 63 -0.25 -5.28 -39.04
CA LYS A 63 0.34 -6.64 -39.08
C LYS A 63 0.73 -7.09 -37.66
N ALA A 64 0.07 -8.14 -37.17
CA ALA A 64 0.34 -8.72 -35.87
C ALA A 64 1.72 -9.40 -35.85
N LYS A 65 2.69 -8.79 -35.15
CA LYS A 65 3.96 -9.47 -34.84
C LYS A 65 3.67 -10.69 -33.97
N ALA A 66 4.16 -11.85 -34.39
CA ALA A 66 4.10 -13.10 -33.62
C ALA A 66 4.63 -12.87 -32.20
N ARG A 67 3.80 -13.15 -31.18
CA ARG A 67 4.20 -13.06 -29.78
C ARG A 67 5.19 -14.18 -29.47
N LYS A 68 6.42 -13.83 -29.04
CA LYS A 68 7.40 -14.79 -28.52
C LYS A 68 6.79 -15.63 -27.38
N PRO A 69 7.13 -16.93 -27.27
CA PRO A 69 6.67 -17.79 -26.18
C PRO A 69 7.09 -17.21 -24.82
N ALA A 70 6.20 -17.36 -23.84
CA ALA A 70 6.43 -16.83 -22.49
C ALA A 70 7.62 -17.55 -21.84
N LYS A 71 8.68 -16.81 -21.49
CA LYS A 71 9.83 -17.35 -20.75
C LYS A 71 9.38 -17.91 -19.40
N ILE A 72 9.83 -19.12 -19.08
CA ILE A 72 9.67 -19.74 -17.75
C ILE A 72 10.33 -18.81 -16.72
N LYS A 73 9.61 -18.50 -15.65
CA LYS A 73 10.11 -17.63 -14.58
C LYS A 73 10.59 -18.51 -13.44
N GLU A 74 11.87 -18.40 -13.13
CA GLU A 74 12.47 -18.98 -11.92
C GLU A 74 12.10 -18.12 -10.70
N VAL A 75 11.52 -18.74 -9.68
CA VAL A 75 11.25 -18.09 -8.38
C VAL A 75 11.94 -18.89 -7.28
N PRO A 76 12.33 -18.25 -6.17
CA PRO A 76 12.88 -18.98 -5.03
C PRO A 76 11.86 -19.97 -4.45
N ALA A 77 12.32 -21.14 -3.99
CA ALA A 77 11.50 -22.17 -3.35
C ALA A 77 10.78 -21.64 -2.11
N CYS A 78 11.44 -20.76 -1.35
CA CYS A 78 10.86 -20.08 -0.21
C CYS A 78 11.31 -18.61 -0.16
N THR A 79 10.37 -17.69 0.09
CA THR A 79 10.65 -16.24 0.21
C THR A 79 10.57 -15.75 1.66
N PHE A 80 10.64 -16.67 2.63
CA PHE A 80 10.56 -16.31 4.04
C PHE A 80 11.77 -15.49 4.49
N ALA A 81 11.51 -14.36 5.14
CA ALA A 81 12.50 -13.51 5.78
C ALA A 81 11.90 -12.79 6.99
N MET A 82 12.70 -12.58 8.04
CA MET A 82 12.26 -11.94 9.28
C MET A 82 13.41 -11.16 9.95
N PRO A 83 13.14 -9.99 10.57
CA PRO A 83 14.17 -9.24 11.30
C PRO A 83 14.70 -10.00 12.53
N VAL A 84 15.92 -9.67 12.95
CA VAL A 84 16.51 -10.14 14.20
C VAL A 84 17.00 -8.96 15.03
N ASP A 85 17.07 -9.17 16.34
CA ASP A 85 17.74 -8.27 17.28
C ASP A 85 19.27 -8.36 17.12
N ARG A 86 20.01 -7.46 17.79
CA ARG A 86 21.48 -7.42 17.83
C ARG A 86 22.13 -8.73 18.28
N GLN A 87 21.39 -9.57 19.02
CA GLN A 87 21.84 -10.88 19.50
C GLN A 87 21.46 -12.03 18.56
N GLY A 88 20.92 -11.74 17.37
CA GLY A 88 20.48 -12.76 16.41
C GLY A 88 19.14 -13.41 16.77
N ARG A 89 18.45 -12.94 17.81
CA ARG A 89 17.14 -13.47 18.19
C ARG A 89 16.06 -12.97 17.23
N PRO A 90 15.18 -13.85 16.72
CA PRO A 90 14.10 -13.48 15.81
C PRO A 90 13.13 -12.48 16.48
N LEU A 91 12.80 -11.41 15.77
CA LEU A 91 11.93 -10.33 16.25
C LEU A 91 10.62 -10.33 15.45
N LEU A 92 9.48 -10.21 16.13
CA LEU A 92 8.21 -10.00 15.45
C LEU A 92 8.14 -8.56 14.88
N PRO A 93 7.52 -8.35 13.71
CA PRO A 93 7.30 -7.00 13.20
C PRO A 93 6.44 -6.19 14.18
N GLU A 94 6.76 -4.90 14.35
CA GLU A 94 5.89 -3.96 15.06
C GLU A 94 4.47 -3.96 14.47
N GLN A 95 3.49 -4.03 15.35
CA GLN A 95 2.08 -4.06 14.97
C GLN A 95 1.39 -2.78 15.41
N ILE A 96 0.28 -2.46 14.74
CA ILE A 96 -0.57 -1.33 15.12
C ILE A 96 -1.85 -1.88 15.73
N ASP A 97 -2.22 -1.32 16.88
CA ASP A 97 -3.49 -1.56 17.56
C ASP A 97 -4.65 -0.81 16.88
N MET A 98 -4.91 -1.17 15.62
CA MET A 98 -6.00 -0.60 14.84
C MET A 98 -6.52 -1.59 13.81
N LEU A 99 -7.84 -1.60 13.64
CA LEU A 99 -8.52 -2.33 12.58
C LEU A 99 -9.01 -1.38 11.49
N SER A 100 -8.95 -1.86 10.26
CA SER A 100 -9.65 -1.24 9.12
C SER A 100 -11.17 -1.36 9.29
N PRO A 101 -11.98 -0.64 8.48
CA PRO A 101 -13.43 -0.83 8.45
C PRO A 101 -13.86 -2.27 8.13
N ALA A 102 -12.97 -3.05 7.52
CA ALA A 102 -13.17 -4.47 7.23
C ALA A 102 -12.69 -5.41 8.35
N GLY A 103 -12.26 -4.88 9.51
CA GLY A 103 -11.79 -5.68 10.65
C GLY A 103 -10.37 -6.26 10.49
N ILE A 104 -9.62 -5.83 9.48
CA ILE A 104 -8.26 -6.32 9.20
C ILE A 104 -7.22 -5.44 9.91
N PRO A 105 -6.19 -6.02 10.56
CA PRO A 105 -5.13 -5.25 11.20
C PRO A 105 -4.34 -4.42 10.19
N MET A 106 -3.89 -3.24 10.62
CA MET A 106 -3.11 -2.33 9.77
C MET A 106 -1.61 -2.37 10.10
N VAL A 107 -0.77 -2.15 9.09
CA VAL A 107 0.69 -2.07 9.19
C VAL A 107 1.19 -0.74 8.62
N LYS A 108 2.17 -0.14 9.30
CA LYS A 108 2.85 1.08 8.85
C LYS A 108 3.76 0.79 7.67
N ARG A 109 3.67 1.59 6.63
CA ARG A 109 4.59 1.61 5.49
C ARG A 109 5.08 3.03 5.25
N THR A 110 6.31 3.13 4.74
CA THR A 110 6.94 4.40 4.39
C THR A 110 6.95 4.57 2.87
N GLY A 111 6.53 5.73 2.39
CA GLY A 111 6.42 6.02 0.95
C GLY A 111 6.84 7.43 0.59
N LYS A 112 6.80 7.76 -0.71
CA LYS A 112 7.22 9.08 -1.22
C LYS A 112 6.35 10.25 -0.73
N PHE A 113 5.14 9.96 -0.23
CA PHE A 113 4.19 10.96 0.25
C PHE A 113 4.14 11.04 1.78
N GLY A 114 5.02 10.33 2.48
CA GLY A 114 5.02 10.19 3.93
C GLY A 114 4.66 8.78 4.38
N ASP A 115 4.46 8.64 5.69
CA ASP A 115 4.06 7.39 6.31
C ASP A 115 2.55 7.15 6.10
N PHE A 116 2.16 5.90 5.90
CA PHE A 116 0.78 5.50 5.69
C PHE A 116 0.53 4.11 6.27
N LEU A 117 -0.72 3.86 6.61
CA LEU A 117 -1.19 2.56 7.11
C LEU A 117 -1.88 1.81 5.98
N VAL A 118 -1.62 0.51 5.89
CA VAL A 118 -2.24 -0.42 4.94
C VAL A 118 -2.69 -1.66 5.68
N GLU A 119 -3.78 -2.27 5.26
CA GLU A 119 -4.16 -3.62 5.69
C GLU A 119 -3.00 -4.61 5.56
N ASP A 120 -2.78 -5.42 6.61
CA ASP A 120 -1.79 -6.49 6.63
C ASP A 120 -2.27 -7.72 5.87
N LYS A 121 -2.39 -7.57 4.55
CA LYS A 121 -2.64 -8.69 3.64
C LYS A 121 -1.33 -9.14 2.99
N PRO A 122 -1.12 -10.45 2.80
CA PRO A 122 0.02 -10.94 2.03
C PRO A 122 -0.02 -10.27 0.65
N ARG A 123 1.11 -9.67 0.24
CA ARG A 123 1.17 -9.02 -1.07
C ARG A 123 0.85 -10.07 -2.14
N PRO A 124 -0.15 -9.84 -3.01
CA PRO A 124 -0.40 -10.76 -4.11
C PRO A 124 0.89 -10.86 -4.94
N VAL A 125 1.26 -12.08 -5.34
CA VAL A 125 2.48 -12.36 -6.11
C VAL A 125 2.31 -11.79 -7.52
N LYS A 126 2.43 -10.47 -7.65
CA LYS A 126 2.33 -9.79 -8.93
C LYS A 126 3.61 -10.08 -9.70
N ALA A 127 3.48 -10.87 -10.77
CA ALA A 127 4.55 -11.12 -11.71
C ALA A 127 5.11 -9.78 -12.23
N LYS A 128 6.34 -9.43 -11.83
CA LYS A 128 7.06 -8.21 -12.21
C LYS A 128 6.86 -7.94 -13.72
N GLY A 129 6.28 -6.78 -14.05
CA GLY A 129 6.15 -6.29 -15.43
C GLY A 129 4.80 -6.46 -16.15
N ARG A 130 3.73 -6.90 -15.49
CA ARG A 130 2.38 -6.86 -16.11
C ARG A 130 1.50 -5.81 -15.42
N LYS A 131 0.98 -4.85 -16.20
CA LYS A 131 -0.20 -4.05 -15.82
C LYS A 131 -1.29 -5.04 -15.37
N ALA A 132 -1.96 -4.74 -14.26
CA ALA A 132 -3.05 -5.56 -13.73
C ALA A 132 -3.97 -5.97 -14.90
N ALA A 133 -4.04 -7.27 -15.17
CA ALA A 133 -4.98 -7.77 -16.14
C ALA A 133 -6.36 -7.64 -15.50
N GLU A 134 -7.26 -6.89 -16.14
CA GLU A 134 -8.68 -6.86 -15.81
C GLU A 134 -9.19 -8.32 -15.79
N GLY A 135 -9.56 -8.84 -14.61
CA GLY A 135 -10.20 -10.15 -14.50
C GLY A 135 -9.87 -11.03 -13.29
N GLU A 136 -8.90 -10.70 -12.43
CA GLU A 136 -8.89 -11.30 -11.08
C GLU A 136 -10.04 -10.67 -10.28
N PRO A 137 -10.79 -11.43 -9.46
CA PRO A 137 -11.83 -10.83 -8.61
C PRO A 137 -11.11 -9.75 -7.81
N ALA A 138 -11.48 -8.50 -8.10
CA ALA A 138 -10.84 -7.35 -7.51
C ALA A 138 -11.17 -7.41 -6.03
N GLU A 139 -10.32 -8.08 -5.25
CA GLU A 139 -10.33 -7.92 -3.80
C GLU A 139 -10.37 -6.41 -3.55
N PRO A 140 -11.26 -5.97 -2.64
CA PRO A 140 -11.50 -4.56 -2.43
C PRO A 140 -10.15 -3.86 -2.26
N PRO A 141 -9.95 -2.69 -2.90
CA PRO A 141 -8.67 -2.00 -2.84
C PRO A 141 -8.27 -1.86 -1.38
N ALA A 142 -7.08 -2.35 -1.03
CA ALA A 142 -6.58 -2.32 0.34
C ALA A 142 -6.82 -0.94 0.95
N PHE A 143 -7.46 -0.88 2.12
CA PHE A 143 -7.73 0.39 2.77
C PHE A 143 -6.40 1.06 3.15
N ILE A 144 -6.21 2.29 2.67
CA ILE A 144 -5.01 3.09 2.93
C ILE A 144 -5.43 4.29 3.77
N LEU A 145 -4.77 4.46 4.92
CA LEU A 145 -4.94 5.62 5.78
C LEU A 145 -3.64 6.40 5.85
N ASN A 146 -3.70 7.71 5.57
CA ASN A 146 -2.50 8.54 5.59
C ASN A 146 -2.21 9.06 7.00
N LEU A 147 -0.93 9.32 7.28
CA LEU A 147 -0.49 9.99 8.49
C LEU A 147 -0.10 11.43 8.16
N ASP A 148 -0.33 12.34 9.12
CA ASP A 148 0.19 13.71 9.03
C ASP A 148 1.70 13.73 9.31
N ARG A 149 2.36 14.87 9.01
CA ARG A 149 3.81 15.06 9.25
C ARG A 149 4.24 14.84 10.71
N LYS A 150 3.30 14.95 11.66
CA LYS A 150 3.52 14.74 13.09
C LYS A 150 3.30 13.27 13.53
N GLY A 151 2.95 12.38 12.60
CA GLY A 151 2.65 10.98 12.92
C GLY A 151 1.24 10.74 13.46
N ASN A 152 0.33 11.71 13.30
CA ASN A 152 -1.06 11.59 13.73
C ASN A 152 -1.92 11.02 12.59
N LEU A 153 -2.97 10.27 12.96
CA LEU A 153 -3.94 9.74 12.01
C LEU A 153 -4.68 10.85 11.29
N LYS A 154 -4.71 10.77 9.96
CA LYS A 154 -5.43 11.71 9.10
C LYS A 154 -6.53 10.97 8.33
N PHE A 155 -7.78 11.25 8.68
CA PHE A 155 -8.91 10.61 8.03
C PHE A 155 -9.12 11.20 6.62
N PRO A 156 -9.66 10.41 5.68
CA PRO A 156 -9.95 10.91 4.35
C PRO A 156 -10.94 12.08 4.45
N ALA A 157 -10.55 13.22 3.88
CA ALA A 157 -11.44 14.37 3.79
C ALA A 157 -12.65 14.03 2.91
N ALA A 158 -13.77 14.71 3.16
CA ALA A 158 -14.98 14.58 2.38
C ALA A 158 -14.71 14.74 0.86
N PRO A 159 -15.46 14.02 0.01
CA PRO A 159 -15.26 14.07 -1.43
C PRO A 159 -15.50 15.51 -1.93
N PRO A 160 -14.69 15.97 -2.90
CA PRO A 160 -14.84 17.32 -3.42
C PRO A 160 -16.04 17.43 -4.36
N VAL A 161 -16.66 18.60 -4.42
CA VAL A 161 -17.72 18.91 -5.39
C VAL A 161 -17.09 19.16 -6.76
N LEU A 162 -17.66 18.59 -7.82
CA LEU A 162 -17.21 18.82 -9.19
C LEU A 162 -17.79 20.15 -9.68
N THR A 163 -16.98 20.99 -10.31
CA THR A 163 -17.44 22.27 -10.87
C THR A 163 -17.14 22.36 -12.36
N ASP A 164 -17.87 23.25 -13.06
CA ASP A 164 -17.70 23.49 -14.50
C ASP A 164 -16.56 24.48 -14.81
N ILE A 165 -15.78 24.88 -13.81
CA ILE A 165 -14.72 25.88 -13.95
C ILE A 165 -13.48 25.23 -14.56
N ALA A 166 -13.00 25.78 -15.67
CA ALA A 166 -11.79 25.30 -16.33
C ALA A 166 -10.51 25.75 -15.60
N CYS A 167 -9.54 24.85 -15.51
CA CYS A 167 -8.24 25.13 -14.90
C CYS A 167 -7.38 26.00 -15.83
N PRO A 168 -6.80 27.12 -15.35
CA PRO A 168 -5.99 28.03 -16.18
C PRO A 168 -4.70 27.38 -16.70
N LYS A 169 -4.23 26.28 -16.10
CA LYS A 169 -2.96 25.62 -16.49
C LYS A 169 -3.15 24.50 -17.50
N CYS A 170 -4.33 23.90 -17.59
CA CYS A 170 -4.52 22.69 -18.40
C CYS A 170 -5.92 22.52 -19.01
N GLY A 171 -6.83 23.45 -18.80
CA GLY A 171 -8.20 23.41 -19.33
C GLY A 171 -9.13 22.38 -18.69
N ASN A 172 -8.63 21.44 -17.88
CA ASN A 172 -9.47 20.47 -17.19
C ASN A 172 -10.36 21.13 -16.13
N VAL A 173 -11.50 20.50 -15.84
CA VAL A 173 -12.41 20.94 -14.78
C VAL A 173 -11.73 21.00 -13.41
N MET A 174 -12.17 21.94 -12.58
CA MET A 174 -11.73 22.09 -11.20
C MET A 174 -12.75 21.44 -10.25
N ASN A 175 -12.25 21.02 -9.09
CA ASN A 175 -13.07 20.49 -8.02
C ASN A 175 -13.01 21.45 -6.84
N LEU A 176 -14.16 21.75 -6.24
CA LEU A 176 -14.27 22.51 -5.01
C LEU A 176 -13.98 21.59 -3.81
N ARG A 177 -12.96 21.97 -3.05
CA ARG A 177 -12.51 21.26 -1.84
C ARG A 177 -12.72 22.15 -0.64
N ASN A 178 -13.09 21.55 0.48
CA ASN A 178 -13.04 22.23 1.77
C ASN A 178 -11.61 22.17 2.35
N GLY A 179 -11.15 23.25 2.95
CA GLY A 179 -9.83 23.36 3.56
C GLY A 179 -9.85 24.20 4.82
N LYS A 180 -8.72 24.25 5.54
CA LYS A 180 -8.62 25.01 6.82
C LYS A 180 -8.90 26.51 6.68
N ARG A 181 -8.69 27.07 5.48
CA ARG A 181 -8.90 28.51 5.17
C ARG A 181 -10.19 28.76 4.38
N GLY A 182 -11.11 27.79 4.37
CA GLY A 182 -12.34 27.83 3.58
C GLY A 182 -12.27 27.07 2.26
N PRO A 183 -13.34 27.12 1.46
CA PRO A 183 -13.45 26.45 0.16
C PRO A 183 -12.45 26.99 -0.87
N TRP A 184 -11.90 26.10 -1.70
CA TRP A 184 -10.97 26.46 -2.77
C TRP A 184 -11.07 25.51 -3.96
N LEU A 185 -10.64 25.98 -5.14
CA LEU A 185 -10.71 25.22 -6.38
C LEU A 185 -9.38 24.54 -6.67
N GLY A 186 -9.39 23.22 -6.83
CA GLY A 186 -8.23 22.43 -7.23
C GLY A 186 -8.48 21.67 -8.53
N CYS A 187 -7.51 21.67 -9.44
CA CYS A 187 -7.64 20.95 -10.70
C CYS A 187 -7.92 19.45 -10.51
N ARG A 188 -8.85 18.88 -11.28
CA ARG A 188 -9.17 17.43 -11.28
C ARG A 188 -7.98 16.56 -11.68
N ALA A 189 -7.08 17.08 -12.51
CA ALA A 189 -5.91 16.34 -13.02
C ALA A 189 -4.72 16.27 -12.03
N PHE A 190 -4.92 16.57 -10.75
CA PHE A 190 -3.91 16.33 -9.71
C PHE A 190 -3.60 14.81 -9.62
N PRO A 191 -2.33 14.37 -9.53
CA PRO A 191 -1.10 15.12 -9.25
C PRO A 191 -0.35 15.67 -10.48
N LYS A 192 -0.84 15.42 -11.71
CA LYS A 192 -0.18 15.86 -12.95
C LYS A 192 -0.29 17.37 -13.16
N CYS A 193 -1.44 17.95 -12.79
CA CYS A 193 -1.62 19.40 -12.76
C CYS A 193 -1.82 19.90 -11.32
N ARG A 194 -1.04 20.91 -10.93
CA ARG A 194 -1.13 21.60 -9.63
C ARG A 194 -1.79 22.98 -9.74
N GLY A 195 -2.75 23.12 -10.65
CA GLY A 195 -3.56 24.34 -10.78
C GLY A 195 -4.47 24.53 -9.57
N ARG A 196 -4.48 25.75 -9.02
CA ARG A 196 -5.31 26.17 -7.89
C ARG A 196 -5.87 27.54 -8.19
N GLU A 197 -7.13 27.76 -7.87
CA GLU A 197 -7.78 29.06 -7.94
C GLU A 197 -8.48 29.40 -6.63
N ALA A 198 -8.53 30.69 -6.33
CA ALA A 198 -9.21 31.18 -5.14
C ALA A 198 -10.72 31.21 -5.40
N PHE A 199 -11.50 30.70 -4.46
CA PHE A 199 -12.95 30.71 -4.54
C PHE A 199 -13.54 32.13 -4.59
N SER A 200 -12.84 33.11 -4.01
CA SER A 200 -13.23 34.52 -3.98
C SER A 200 -13.28 35.20 -5.35
N LYS A 201 -12.61 34.66 -6.37
CA LYS A 201 -12.59 35.26 -7.72
C LYS A 201 -13.84 34.96 -8.55
N LEU A 202 -14.69 34.04 -8.09
CA LEU A 202 -15.91 33.67 -8.80
C LEU A 202 -17.03 34.70 -8.58
N ALA A 203 -17.98 34.74 -9.51
CA ALA A 203 -19.16 35.57 -9.37
C ALA A 203 -19.98 35.17 -8.13
N GLU A 204 -20.50 36.17 -7.39
CA GLU A 204 -21.31 35.98 -6.18
C GLU A 204 -22.44 34.92 -6.32
N PRO A 205 -23.26 34.89 -7.39
CA PRO A 205 -24.31 33.88 -7.51
C PRO A 205 -23.77 32.45 -7.63
N GLN A 206 -22.64 32.26 -8.33
CA GLN A 206 -22.01 30.96 -8.49
C GLN A 206 -21.39 30.48 -7.17
N ARG A 207 -20.86 31.41 -6.37
CA ARG A 207 -20.28 31.09 -5.06
C ARG A 207 -21.33 30.57 -4.09
N LEU A 208 -22.47 31.25 -3.98
CA LEU A 208 -23.53 30.85 -3.07
C LEU A 208 -24.11 29.47 -3.44
N ALA A 209 -24.27 29.19 -4.74
CA ALA A 209 -24.73 27.89 -5.21
C ALA A 209 -23.74 26.77 -4.83
N LEU A 210 -22.46 26.97 -5.12
CA LEU A 210 -21.39 26.01 -4.83
C LEU A 210 -21.16 25.79 -3.32
N GLU A 211 -21.33 26.83 -2.50
CA GLU A 211 -21.29 26.72 -1.04
C GLU A 211 -22.44 25.87 -0.51
N LYS A 212 -23.66 26.08 -1.02
CA LYS A 212 -24.84 25.29 -0.64
C LYS A 212 -24.68 23.83 -1.03
N GLU A 213 -24.12 23.54 -2.20
CA GLU A 213 -23.81 22.17 -2.64
C GLU A 213 -22.74 21.51 -1.77
N LEU A 214 -21.67 22.25 -1.44
CA LEU A 214 -20.62 21.76 -0.56
C LEU A 214 -21.17 21.45 0.83
N GLU A 215 -22.02 22.32 1.38
CA GLU A 215 -22.65 22.12 2.68
C GLU A 215 -23.62 20.93 2.67
N ALA A 216 -24.42 20.76 1.62
CA ALA A 216 -25.29 19.60 1.46
C ALA A 216 -24.50 18.29 1.43
N LEU A 217 -23.38 18.26 0.69
CA LEU A 217 -22.49 17.10 0.62
C LEU A 217 -21.83 16.82 1.99
N LEU A 218 -21.38 17.86 2.69
CA LEU A 218 -20.77 17.71 4.01
C LEU A 218 -21.75 17.21 5.06
N ARG A 219 -23.03 17.60 4.99
CA ARG A 219 -24.08 17.11 5.90
C ARG A 219 -24.40 15.64 5.70
N GLY A 220 -24.40 15.15 4.46
CA GLY A 220 -24.66 13.73 4.16
C GLY A 220 -23.44 12.81 4.34
N HIS A 221 -22.25 13.37 4.61
CA HIS A 221 -21.02 12.59 4.64
C HIS A 221 -20.82 11.86 5.97
N VAL A 222 -20.89 10.53 5.92
CA VAL A 222 -20.55 9.65 7.06
C VAL A 222 -19.06 9.78 7.37
N ARG A 223 -18.73 10.20 8.60
CA ARG A 223 -17.35 10.22 9.08
C ARG A 223 -16.89 8.78 9.30
N LEU A 224 -15.72 8.45 8.77
CA LEU A 224 -15.06 7.17 9.05
C LEU A 224 -14.85 7.04 10.56
N SER A 225 -15.24 5.91 11.14
CA SER A 225 -14.92 5.54 12.51
C SER A 225 -14.06 4.28 12.47
N LEU A 226 -12.91 4.30 13.14
CA LEU A 226 -12.00 3.17 13.25
C LEU A 226 -11.95 2.72 14.70
N THR A 227 -11.72 1.43 14.92
CA THR A 227 -11.63 0.82 16.25
C THR A 227 -10.23 0.24 16.48
N ARG A 228 -9.85 0.13 17.75
CA ARG A 228 -8.70 -0.67 18.19
C ARG A 228 -8.95 -2.16 17.94
N ARG A 229 -7.93 -3.00 18.13
CA ARG A 229 -8.07 -4.45 17.99
C ARG A 229 -9.05 -5.06 18.98
N ASP A 230 -9.29 -4.40 20.11
CA ASP A 230 -10.30 -4.78 21.10
C ASP A 230 -11.75 -4.68 20.58
N GLY A 231 -11.96 -4.06 19.40
CA GLY A 231 -13.27 -3.91 18.77
C GLY A 231 -14.21 -2.90 19.45
N THR A 232 -13.88 -2.44 20.65
CA THR A 232 -14.72 -1.58 21.49
C THR A 232 -14.25 -0.13 21.56
N THR A 233 -12.93 0.11 21.54
CA THR A 233 -12.37 1.46 21.70
C THR A 233 -12.30 2.19 20.35
N PRO A 234 -13.02 3.32 20.16
CA PRO A 234 -12.91 4.12 18.95
C PRO A 234 -11.59 4.89 18.92
N VAL A 235 -10.96 4.96 17.75
CA VAL A 235 -9.75 5.75 17.53
C VAL A 235 -10.13 7.04 16.81
N PRO A 236 -10.09 8.21 17.49
CA PRO A 236 -10.45 9.48 16.88
C PRO A 236 -9.41 9.98 15.87
N GLU A 237 -9.83 10.94 15.04
CA GLU A 237 -8.90 11.67 14.17
C GLU A 237 -7.85 12.41 15.01
N GLY A 238 -6.59 12.33 14.61
CA GLY A 238 -5.49 13.01 15.31
C GLY A 238 -4.78 12.20 16.40
N THR A 239 -5.20 10.97 16.69
CA THR A 239 -4.47 10.09 17.62
C THR A 239 -3.02 9.88 17.13
N PRO A 240 -2.01 10.01 18.00
CA PRO A 240 -0.61 9.77 17.63
C PRO A 240 -0.38 8.28 17.43
N LEU A 241 0.30 7.92 16.33
CA LEU A 241 0.59 6.52 16.02
C LEU A 241 1.38 5.82 17.14
N VAL A 242 2.24 6.55 17.85
CA VAL A 242 3.05 6.02 18.97
C VAL A 242 2.18 5.38 20.05
N SER A 243 1.00 5.96 20.34
CA SER A 243 0.07 5.39 21.32
C SER A 243 -0.64 4.10 20.86
N LEU A 244 -0.53 3.77 19.58
CA LEU A 244 -1.13 2.59 18.96
C LEU A 244 -0.07 1.57 18.53
N GLN A 245 1.22 1.85 18.75
CA GLN A 245 2.29 0.91 18.44
C GLN A 245 2.33 -0.17 19.50
N ILE A 246 2.21 -1.41 19.06
CA ILE A 246 2.50 -2.61 19.83
C ILE A 246 3.90 -3.04 19.42
N GLU A 247 4.85 -2.91 20.33
CA GLU A 247 6.23 -3.35 20.10
C GLU A 247 6.24 -4.85 19.80
N GLY A 248 6.96 -5.21 18.74
CA GLY A 248 7.13 -6.61 18.36
C GLY A 248 8.00 -7.31 19.40
N GLY A 249 7.45 -8.32 20.07
CA GLY A 249 8.22 -9.15 21.00
C GLY A 249 9.23 -10.05 20.30
N LEU A 250 9.98 -10.81 21.11
CA LEU A 250 10.81 -11.90 20.61
C LEU A 250 9.91 -13.00 20.02
N ALA A 251 10.21 -13.43 18.80
CA ALA A 251 9.51 -14.57 18.21
C ALA A 251 10.11 -15.87 18.73
N GLU A 252 9.29 -16.84 19.09
CA GLU A 252 9.78 -18.18 19.43
C GLU A 252 9.73 -19.05 18.17
N LEU A 253 10.90 -19.28 17.55
CA LEU A 253 11.03 -20.20 16.42
C LEU A 253 11.45 -21.57 16.91
N LYS A 254 10.91 -22.62 16.27
CA LYS A 254 11.35 -23.99 16.51
C LYS A 254 12.83 -24.14 16.14
N PRO A 255 13.62 -24.87 16.95
CA PRO A 255 14.99 -25.18 16.57
C PRO A 255 15.00 -26.05 15.32
N PHE A 256 16.00 -25.87 14.46
CA PHE A 256 16.23 -26.72 13.31
C PHE A 256 16.81 -28.05 13.79
N VAL A 257 16.05 -29.13 13.59
CA VAL A 257 16.52 -30.50 13.78
C VAL A 257 16.82 -31.01 12.38
N GLY A 258 18.11 -31.16 12.09
CA GLY A 258 18.62 -31.56 10.77
C GLY A 258 18.16 -32.93 10.32
#